data_AF-A0A3D5DPI9-F1
#
_entry.id   AF-A0A3D5DPI9-F1
#
_cell.length_a   1.000
_cell.length_b   1.000
_cell.length_c   1.000
_cell.angle_alpha   90.00
_cell.angle_beta   90.00
_cell.angle_gamma   90.00
#
_symmetry.space_group_name_H-M   'P 1'
#
loop_
_entity.id
_entity.type
_entity.pdbx_description
1 polymer ?
#
loop_
_entity_poly.entity_id
_entity_poly.type
_entity_poly.pdbx_seq_one_letter_code
_entity_poly.pdbx_strand_id
1 'polypeptide(L)'
;GFAVIFVTHDMSLVSHFSDHLMVMYAGQVAELGATRRLFDSPLHPYTVGLMEAFPSIKGPRVPLSGIPGNPPDLARPPEGCRFAPRCPKVMPRCETTPPGLYRANGRDVRCFLQEDARGEDIGGLQ
;
A
#
# COMPACT_ATOMS: atom_id res chain seq x y z
N GLY A 1 19.32 -20.66 -9.24
CA GLY A 1 19.06 -19.31 -8.68
C GLY A 1 18.44 -19.46 -7.31
N PHE A 2 18.47 -18.40 -6.49
CA PHE A 2 17.79 -18.35 -5.21
C PHE A 2 16.84 -17.15 -5.19
N ALA A 3 15.76 -17.25 -4.41
CA ALA A 3 14.86 -16.15 -4.13
C ALA A 3 14.99 -15.78 -2.66
N VAL A 4 14.85 -14.50 -2.33
CA VAL A 4 14.91 -14.01 -0.96
C VAL A 4 13.69 -13.15 -0.68
N ILE A 5 13.10 -13.35 0.50
CA ILE A 5 12.06 -12.48 1.04
C ILE A 5 12.66 -11.76 2.24
N PHE A 6 12.67 -10.44 2.18
CA PHE A 6 13.08 -9.59 3.28
C PHE A 6 11.86 -8.92 3.90
N VAL A 7 11.82 -8.86 5.22
CA VAL A 7 10.79 -8.12 5.98
C VAL A 7 11.49 -6.99 6.71
N THR A 8 11.18 -5.75 6.35
CA THR A 8 11.75 -4.54 6.95
C THR A 8 10.73 -3.41 6.96
N HIS A 9 10.93 -2.45 7.87
CA HIS A 9 10.21 -1.18 7.89
C HIS A 9 10.99 -0.06 7.20
N ASP A 10 12.25 -0.31 6.80
CA ASP A 10 13.11 0.67 6.15
C ASP A 10 12.92 0.63 4.63
N MET A 11 12.26 1.67 4.11
CA MET A 11 12.03 1.84 2.67
C MET A 11 13.32 2.11 1.89
N SER A 12 14.37 2.65 2.51
CA SER A 12 15.68 2.86 1.87
C SER A 12 16.26 1.53 1.41
N LEU A 13 16.26 0.53 2.31
CA LEU A 13 16.77 -0.80 2.02
C LEU A 13 15.97 -1.45 0.88
N VAL A 14 14.64 -1.37 0.96
CA VAL A 14 13.75 -1.95 -0.05
C VAL A 14 14.04 -1.37 -1.44
N SER A 15 14.25 -0.05 -1.56
CA SER A 15 14.47 0.62 -2.85
C SER A 15 15.71 0.11 -3.61
N HIS A 16 16.70 -0.42 -2.90
CA HIS A 16 17.97 -0.86 -3.48
C HIS A 16 18.05 -2.37 -3.73
N PHE A 17 17.33 -3.17 -2.95
CA PHE A 17 17.55 -4.62 -2.89
C PHE A 17 16.38 -5.49 -3.37
N SER A 18 15.22 -4.89 -3.69
CA SER A 18 14.01 -5.64 -4.05
C SER A 18 13.51 -5.36 -5.47
N ASP A 19 13.13 -6.41 -6.19
CA ASP A 19 12.43 -6.30 -7.48
C ASP A 19 10.92 -5.99 -7.26
N HIS A 20 10.35 -6.56 -6.21
CA HIS A 20 8.95 -6.39 -5.81
C HIS A 20 8.85 -5.98 -4.34
N LEU A 21 7.88 -5.12 -4.04
CA LEU A 21 7.57 -4.64 -2.71
C LEU A 21 6.12 -4.99 -2.35
N MET A 22 5.95 -5.61 -1.18
CA MET A 22 4.65 -5.82 -0.55
C MET A 22 4.51 -4.90 0.66
N VAL A 23 3.59 -3.94 0.57
CA VAL A 23 3.23 -3.07 1.68
C VAL A 23 2.05 -3.70 2.43
N MET A 24 2.23 -3.92 3.72
CA MET A 24 1.20 -4.45 4.60
C MET A 24 0.72 -3.38 5.58
N TYR A 25 -0.58 -3.42 5.91
CA TYR A 25 -1.16 -2.62 6.98
C TYR A 25 -2.12 -3.45 7.81
N ALA A 26 -1.93 -3.40 9.13
CA ALA A 26 -2.77 -4.09 10.10
C ALA A 26 -3.05 -5.55 9.71
N GLY A 27 -2.03 -6.31 9.30
CA GLY A 27 -2.15 -7.73 8.92
C GLY A 27 -2.75 -8.01 7.53
N GLN A 28 -2.95 -7.01 6.67
CA GLN A 28 -3.43 -7.19 5.30
C GLN A 28 -2.45 -6.59 4.29
N VAL A 29 -2.38 -7.18 3.09
CA VAL A 29 -1.72 -6.55 1.94
C VAL A 29 -2.49 -5.29 1.58
N ALA A 30 -1.80 -4.15 1.62
CA ALA A 30 -2.33 -2.85 1.21
C ALA A 30 -2.02 -2.60 -0.28
N GLU A 31 -0.78 -2.88 -0.68
CA GLU A 31 -0.31 -2.74 -2.07
C GLU A 31 0.86 -3.69 -2.35
N LEU A 32 0.90 -4.30 -3.54
CA LEU A 32 1.94 -5.23 -3.98
C LEU A 32 2.25 -5.04 -5.46
N GLY A 33 3.52 -4.85 -5.79
CA GLY A 33 3.97 -4.78 -7.19
C GLY A 33 5.46 -4.52 -7.34
N ALA A 34 5.89 -4.20 -8.56
CA ALA A 34 7.28 -3.84 -8.84
C ALA A 34 7.72 -2.65 -7.99
N THR A 35 8.85 -2.75 -7.31
CA THR A 35 9.31 -1.77 -6.31
C THR A 35 9.29 -0.35 -6.85
N ARG A 36 9.85 -0.12 -8.05
CA ARG A 36 9.85 1.21 -8.69
C ARG A 36 8.46 1.83 -8.83
N ARG A 37 7.44 1.04 -9.20
CA ARG A 37 6.07 1.55 -9.38
C ARG A 37 5.45 2.05 -8.08
N LEU A 38 5.72 1.35 -6.97
CA LEU A 38 5.23 1.71 -5.64
C LEU A 38 5.92 2.97 -5.09
N PHE A 39 7.18 3.21 -5.44
CA PHE A 39 7.87 4.46 -5.09
C PHE A 39 7.44 5.63 -5.97
N ASP A 40 7.30 5.42 -7.29
CA ASP A 40 7.04 6.51 -8.24
C ASP A 40 5.56 6.94 -8.27
N SER A 41 4.64 6.00 -8.08
CA SER A 41 3.20 6.23 -8.27
C SER A 41 2.34 5.31 -7.39
N PRO A 42 2.51 5.32 -6.06
CA PRO A 42 1.74 4.46 -5.16
C PRO A 42 0.23 4.69 -5.29
N LEU A 43 -0.55 3.61 -5.25
CA LEU A 43 -2.01 3.67 -5.45
C LEU A 43 -2.79 3.66 -4.14
N HIS A 44 -2.31 2.94 -3.12
CA HIS A 44 -3.00 2.90 -1.82
C HIS A 44 -2.66 4.15 -1.00
N PRO A 45 -3.64 4.88 -0.41
CA PRO A 45 -3.36 6.09 0.38
C PRO A 45 -2.37 5.89 1.55
N TYR A 46 -2.35 4.69 2.13
CA TYR A 46 -1.31 4.29 3.10
C TYR A 46 0.09 4.27 2.48
N THR A 47 0.28 3.62 1.32
CA THR A 47 1.57 3.58 0.63
C THR A 47 2.02 4.99 0.23
N VAL A 48 1.10 5.84 -0.24
CA VAL A 48 1.37 7.26 -0.53
C VAL A 48 1.95 7.94 0.71
N GLY A 49 1.28 7.82 1.87
CA GLY A 49 1.75 8.41 3.12
C GLY A 49 3.09 7.86 3.61
N LEU A 50 3.42 6.60 3.32
CA LEU A 50 4.75 6.05 3.60
C LEU A 50 5.83 6.69 2.73
N MET A 51 5.54 6.92 1.45
CA MET A 51 6.48 7.59 0.53
C MET A 51 6.66 9.07 0.90
N GLU A 52 5.61 9.76 1.35
CA GLU A 52 5.67 11.15 1.82
C GLU A 52 6.42 11.31 3.16
N ALA A 53 6.37 10.30 4.02
CA ALA A 53 7.13 10.25 5.27
C ALA A 53 8.62 9.92 5.03
N PHE A 54 9.00 9.55 3.81
CA PHE A 54 10.35 9.16 3.46
C PHE A 54 11.09 10.30 2.72
N PRO A 55 12.28 10.72 3.20
CA PRO A 55 13.04 11.78 2.56
C PRO A 55 13.61 11.33 1.21
N SER A 56 13.38 12.13 0.17
CA SER A 56 14.13 11.96 -1.07
C SER A 56 15.62 12.25 -0.81
N ILE A 57 16.49 11.31 -1.17
CA ILE A 57 17.96 11.49 -1.10
C ILE A 57 18.44 12.49 -2.19
N LYS A 58 17.62 12.73 -3.22
CA LYS A 58 17.92 13.60 -4.36
C LYS A 58 16.86 14.69 -4.51
N GLY A 59 17.28 15.91 -4.84
CA GLY A 59 16.36 17.02 -5.10
C GLY A 59 16.12 17.93 -3.90
N PRO A 60 15.15 18.86 -3.99
CA PRO A 60 14.93 19.88 -2.97
C PRO A 60 14.42 19.26 -1.66
N ARG A 61 14.83 19.84 -0.53
CA ARG A 61 14.32 19.44 0.79
C ARG A 61 12.84 19.79 0.87
N VAL A 62 12.01 18.77 1.03
CA VAL A 62 10.57 18.92 1.28
C VAL A 62 10.27 18.59 2.74
N PRO A 63 9.30 19.27 3.37
CA PRO A 63 8.85 18.88 4.70
C PRO A 63 8.25 17.47 4.67
N LEU A 64 8.68 16.61 5.59
CA LEU A 64 8.15 15.26 5.72
C LEU A 64 6.80 15.31 6.44
N SER A 65 5.78 14.72 5.84
CA SER A 65 4.47 14.54 6.47
C SER A 65 4.29 13.08 6.86
N GLY A 66 4.13 12.84 8.17
CA GLY A 66 3.77 11.52 8.67
C GLY A 66 2.27 11.23 8.52
N ILE A 67 1.91 9.95 8.57
CA ILE A 67 0.50 9.53 8.58
C ILE A 67 -0.09 9.81 9.97
N PRO A 68 -1.11 10.66 10.10
CA PRO A 68 -1.66 11.05 11.40
C PRO A 68 -2.34 9.88 12.11
N GLY A 69 -2.49 10.01 13.43
CA GLY A 69 -3.16 9.01 14.29
C GLY A 69 -2.34 7.75 14.54
N ASN A 70 -2.94 6.79 15.23
CA ASN A 70 -2.31 5.52 15.63
C ASN A 70 -2.87 4.33 14.82
N PRO A 71 -2.08 3.26 14.59
CA PRO A 71 -2.59 2.01 14.03
C PRO A 71 -3.78 1.45 14.83
N PRO A 72 -4.72 0.74 14.19
CA PRO A 72 -5.88 0.16 14.88
C PRO A 72 -5.46 -0.97 15.83
N ASP A 73 -6.31 -1.23 16.83
CA ASP A 73 -6.22 -2.43 17.67
C ASP A 73 -6.46 -3.68 16.80
N LEU A 74 -5.46 -4.55 16.70
CA LEU A 74 -5.56 -5.77 15.90
C LEU A 74 -6.49 -6.82 16.53
N ALA A 75 -6.78 -6.73 17.82
CA ALA A 75 -7.76 -7.59 18.48
C ALA A 75 -9.20 -7.22 18.08
N ARG A 76 -9.42 -5.97 17.66
CA ARG A 76 -10.72 -5.42 17.25
C ARG A 76 -10.54 -4.52 16.02
N PRO A 77 -10.23 -5.11 14.85
CA PRO A 77 -10.00 -4.33 13.64
C PRO A 77 -11.30 -3.65 13.19
N PRO A 78 -11.20 -2.52 12.44
CA PRO A 78 -12.36 -1.91 11.81
C PRO A 78 -13.13 -2.91 10.95
N GLU A 79 -14.46 -2.77 10.89
CA GLU A 79 -15.35 -3.63 10.10
C GLU A 79 -15.06 -3.49 8.59
N GLY A 80 -14.86 -2.26 8.12
CA GLY A 80 -14.49 -1.97 6.74
C GLY A 80 -12.99 -2.02 6.44
N CYS A 81 -12.52 -1.04 5.66
CA CYS A 81 -11.10 -0.84 5.38
C CYS A 81 -10.34 -0.57 6.67
N ARG A 82 -9.31 -1.37 6.97
CA ARG A 82 -8.49 -1.22 8.18
C ARG A 82 -7.78 0.13 8.27
N PHE A 83 -7.55 0.78 7.14
CA PHE A 83 -6.92 2.11 7.06
C PHE A 83 -7.92 3.27 7.09
N ALA A 84 -9.24 3.02 7.04
CA ALA A 84 -10.27 4.07 6.98
C ALA A 84 -10.10 5.18 8.04
N PRO A 85 -9.81 4.90 9.33
CA PRO A 85 -9.71 5.94 10.36
C PRO A 85 -8.56 6.95 10.16
N ARG A 86 -7.60 6.63 9.29
CA ARG A 86 -6.40 7.45 9.00
C ARG A 86 -6.31 7.85 7.53
N CYS A 87 -7.27 7.42 6.71
CA CYS A 87 -7.22 7.60 5.27
C CYS A 87 -7.72 9.00 4.88
N PRO A 88 -6.91 9.82 4.19
CA PRO A 88 -7.36 11.14 3.72
C PRO A 88 -8.36 11.06 2.56
N LYS A 89 -8.59 9.86 2.02
CA LYS A 89 -9.52 9.57 0.91
C LYS A 89 -10.65 8.62 1.37
N VAL A 90 -10.96 8.60 2.66
CA VAL A 90 -12.04 7.77 3.21
C VAL A 90 -13.38 8.16 2.59
N MET A 91 -14.24 7.17 2.35
CA MET A 91 -15.61 7.33 1.87
C MET A 91 -16.53 6.43 2.69
N PRO A 92 -17.86 6.66 2.74
CA PRO A 92 -18.76 5.93 3.65
C PRO A 92 -18.63 4.39 3.57
N ARG A 93 -18.50 3.83 2.37
CA ARG A 93 -18.32 2.37 2.16
C ARG A 93 -17.02 1.82 2.77
N CYS A 94 -15.99 2.64 2.94
CA CYS A 94 -14.75 2.23 3.60
C CYS A 94 -14.95 1.89 5.09
N GLU A 95 -15.99 2.39 5.73
CA GLU A 95 -16.21 2.16 7.17
C GLU A 95 -16.95 0.85 7.41
N THR A 96 -17.83 0.46 6.49
CA THR A 96 -18.76 -0.66 6.65
C THR A 96 -18.42 -1.88 5.80
N THR A 97 -17.51 -1.77 4.83
CA THR A 97 -17.21 -2.88 3.91
C THR A 97 -15.71 -2.99 3.68
N PRO A 98 -15.10 -4.17 3.88
CA PRO A 98 -13.69 -4.36 3.58
C PRO A 98 -13.48 -4.36 2.06
N PRO A 99 -12.52 -3.58 1.52
CA PRO A 99 -12.21 -3.63 0.10
C PRO A 99 -11.58 -4.98 -0.28
N GLY A 100 -11.91 -5.43 -1.49
CA GLY A 100 -11.21 -6.54 -2.16
C GLY A 100 -9.74 -6.19 -2.46
N LEU A 101 -9.00 -7.16 -2.98
CA LEU A 101 -7.69 -6.93 -3.56
C LEU A 101 -7.88 -6.77 -5.07
N TYR A 102 -7.71 -5.55 -5.58
CA TYR A 102 -7.96 -5.20 -6.98
C TYR A 102 -6.64 -5.14 -7.75
N ARG A 103 -6.64 -5.64 -8.98
CA ARG A 103 -5.49 -5.50 -9.89
C ARG A 103 -5.63 -4.18 -10.65
N ALA A 104 -4.70 -3.26 -10.46
CA ALA A 104 -4.68 -1.96 -11.12
C ALA A 104 -3.26 -1.64 -11.58
N ASN A 105 -3.05 -1.25 -12.84
CA ASN A 105 -1.72 -0.88 -13.37
C ASN A 105 -0.62 -1.95 -13.10
N GLY A 106 -0.95 -3.23 -13.23
CA GLY A 106 0.00 -4.34 -13.03
C GLY A 106 0.39 -4.62 -11.58
N ARG A 107 -0.38 -4.18 -10.60
CA ARG A 107 -0.14 -4.35 -9.15
C ARG A 107 -1.45 -4.59 -8.41
N ASP A 108 -1.35 -5.26 -7.27
CA ASP A 108 -2.48 -5.61 -6.44
C ASP A 108 -2.66 -4.56 -5.33
N VAL A 109 -3.87 -4.01 -5.18
CA VAL A 109 -4.18 -2.89 -4.29
C VAL A 109 -5.48 -3.14 -3.53
N ARG A 110 -5.45 -3.04 -2.20
CA ARG A 110 -6.63 -3.23 -1.34
C ARG A 110 -7.36 -1.92 -1.07
N CYS A 111 -7.95 -1.30 -2.10
CA CYS A 111 -8.61 0.01 -1.96
C CYS A 111 -9.77 0.20 -2.96
N PHE A 112 -10.92 0.70 -2.51
CA PHE A 112 -12.07 0.98 -3.40
C PHE A 112 -11.77 2.00 -4.50
N LEU A 113 -10.77 2.87 -4.33
CA LEU A 113 -10.34 3.79 -5.40
C LEU A 113 -9.85 3.06 -6.66
N GLN A 114 -9.54 1.76 -6.55
CA GLN A 114 -9.04 0.91 -7.63
C GLN A 114 -10.03 -0.17 -8.07
N GLU A 115 -11.28 -0.14 -7.57
CA GLU A 115 -12.30 -1.16 -7.88
C GLU A 115 -12.62 -1.20 -9.39
N ASP A 116 -12.70 -0.04 -10.03
CA ASP A 116 -13.03 0.10 -11.47
C ASP A 116 -11.79 0.14 -12.38
N ALA A 117 -10.58 0.02 -11.82
CA ALA A 117 -9.35 -0.02 -12.60
C ALA A 117 -9.24 -1.37 -13.32
N ARG A 118 -10.04 -1.57 -14.37
CA ARG A 118 -10.03 -2.78 -15.20
C ARG A 118 -8.63 -2.95 -15.80
N GLY A 119 -7.97 -4.05 -15.43
CA GLY A 119 -6.68 -4.46 -15.98
C GLY A 119 -6.50 -5.97 -15.87
N GLU A 120 -7.13 -6.66 -16.84
CA GLU A 120 -6.86 -8.02 -17.35
C GLU A 120 -6.82 -9.20 -16.36
N ASP A 121 -7.86 -10.03 -16.51
CA ASP A 121 -8.01 -11.44 -16.16
C ASP A 121 -6.81 -12.15 -15.51
N ILE A 122 -6.99 -12.57 -14.26
CA ILE A 122 -6.44 -13.84 -13.78
C ILE A 122 -7.53 -14.89 -13.78
N GLY A 123 -7.94 -15.29 -14.99
CA GLY A 123 -8.60 -16.57 -15.19
C GLY A 123 -7.57 -17.69 -15.17
N GLY A 124 -7.47 -18.40 -14.04
CA GLY A 124 -6.94 -19.76 -13.99
C GLY A 124 -5.64 -19.95 -13.21
N LEU A 125 -5.78 -20.28 -11.92
CA LEU A 125 -4.91 -21.29 -11.32
C LEU A 125 -5.16 -22.61 -12.09
N GLN A 126 -4.18 -23.05 -12.88
CA GLN A 126 -3.89 -24.47 -13.09
C GLN A 126 -2.70 -24.83 -12.21
#